data_AF-A0A6J7BPZ7-F1
#
_entry.id   AF-A0A6J7BPZ7-F1
#
_cell.length_a   1.000
_cell.length_b   1.000
_cell.length_c   1.000
_cell.angle_alpha   90.00
_cell.angle_beta   90.00
_cell.angle_gamma   90.00
#
_symmetry.space_group_name_H-M   'P 1'
#
loop_
_entity.id
_entity.type
_entity.pdbx_description
1 polymer ?
#
loop_
_entity_poly.entity_id
_entity_poly.type
_entity_poly.pdbx_seq_one_letter_code
_entity_poly.pdbx_strand_id
1 'polypeptide(L)' 'MLTALRATGGVITSAGILLAAVFSVLGVLPLIALAQIGLIVCIGVLLDTLLVRTVLVPALAFIVGERFWWPGRVRADSAD' A
#
# COMPACT_ATOMS: atom_id res chain seq x y z
N MET A 1 -5.25 -13.76 7.28
CA MET A 1 -4.78 -12.73 6.31
C MET A 1 -5.89 -11.76 5.91
N LEU A 2 -7.05 -12.23 5.44
CA LEU A 2 -8.18 -11.36 5.06
C LEU A 2 -8.75 -10.50 6.21
N THR A 3 -8.79 -11.03 7.45
CA THR A 3 -9.24 -10.26 8.63
C THR A 3 -8.31 -9.11 8.98
N ALA A 4 -6.99 -9.32 8.88
CA ALA A 4 -6.00 -8.26 9.08
C ALA A 4 -6.12 -7.18 8.00
N LEU A 5 -6.25 -7.59 6.73
CA LEU A 5 -6.48 -6.67 5.62
C LEU A 5 -7.77 -5.86 5.77
N ARG A 6 -8.87 -6.48 6.24
CA ARG A 6 -10.13 -5.76 6.55
C ARG A 6 -9.98 -4.78 7.70
N ALA A 7 -9.25 -5.15 8.76
CA ALA A 7 -9.06 -4.28 9.93
C ALA A 7 -8.16 -3.07 9.62
N THR A 8 -7.10 -3.23 8.81
CA THR A 8 -6.18 -2.14 8.48
C THR A 8 -6.50 -1.42 7.17
N GLY A 9 -7.37 -1.99 6.32
CA GLY A 9 -7.67 -1.46 4.99
C GLY A 9 -8.25 -0.05 5.00
N GLY A 10 -9.07 0.27 6.00
CA GLY A 10 -9.60 1.62 6.20
C GLY A 10 -8.51 2.67 6.46
N VAL A 11 -7.54 2.35 7.33
CA VAL A 11 -6.42 3.24 7.69
C VAL A 11 -5.44 3.41 6.53
N ILE A 12 -5.18 2.34 5.77
CA ILE A 12 -4.29 2.37 4.60
C ILE A 12 -4.90 3.26 3.50
N THR A 13 -6.21 3.12 3.27
CA THR A 13 -6.90 3.89 2.23
C THR A 13 -6.97 5.37 2.60
N SER A 14 -7.24 5.70 3.86
CA SER A 14 -7.26 7.10 4.32
C SER A 14 -5.87 7.74 4.27
N ALA A 15 -4.81 7.02 4.63
CA ALA A 15 -3.43 7.49 4.49
C ALA A 15 -3.05 7.74 3.00
N GLY A 16 -3.47 6.85 2.09
CA GLY A 16 -3.25 7.01 0.65
C GLY A 16 -3.95 8.23 0.06
N ILE A 17 -5.21 8.48 0.45
CA ILE A 17 -5.96 9.66 0.02
C ILE A 17 -5.31 10.95 0.52
N LEU A 18 -4.89 10.99 1.79
CA LEU A 18 -4.19 12.14 2.37
C LEU A 18 -2.91 12.45 1.58
N LEU A 19 -2.12 11.42 1.29
CA LEU A 19 -0.86 11.56 0.56
C LEU A 19 -1.10 12.02 -0.89
N ALA A 20 -2.08 11.45 -1.58
CA ALA A 20 -2.50 11.90 -2.92
C ALA A 20 -2.95 13.37 -2.93
N ALA A 21 -3.69 13.82 -1.91
CA ALA A 21 -4.11 15.21 -1.78
C ALA A 21 -2.91 16.15 -1.59
N VAL A 22 -1.95 15.80 -0.73
CA VAL A 22 -0.73 16.59 -0.50
C VAL A 22 0.10 16.71 -1.78
N PHE A 23 0.28 15.61 -2.52
CA PHE A 23 1.06 15.64 -3.76
C PHE A 23 0.34 16.34 -4.92
N SER A 24 -1.00 16.36 -4.93
CA SER A 24 -1.77 17.13 -5.91
C SER A 24 -1.54 18.64 -5.80
N VAL A 25 -1.16 19.15 -4.61
CA VAL A 25 -0.81 20.56 -4.41
C VAL A 25 0.42 20.97 -5.23
N LEU A 26 1.36 20.04 -5.47
CA LEU A 26 2.53 20.29 -6.34
C LEU A 26 2.13 20.63 -7.78
N GLY A 27 0.94 20.19 -8.22
CA GLY A 27 0.35 20.51 -9.52
C GLY A 27 -0.20 21.94 -9.66
N VAL A 28 -0.39 22.66 -8.56
CA VAL A 28 -0.93 24.02 -8.55
C VAL A 28 0.15 25.07 -8.82
N LEU A 29 1.43 24.72 -8.64
CA LEU A 29 2.53 25.65 -8.90
C LEU A 29 2.67 25.90 -10.41
N PRO A 30 2.98 27.13 -10.84
CA PRO A 30 3.16 27.51 -12.25
C PRO A 30 4.49 27.01 -12.84
N LEU A 31 4.91 25.80 -12.46
CA LEU A 31 6.12 25.12 -12.89
C LEU A 31 5.71 23.79 -13.51
N ILE A 32 5.79 23.71 -14.84
CA ILE A 32 5.34 22.55 -15.63
C ILE A 32 6.00 21.24 -15.16
N ALA A 33 7.30 21.28 -14.85
CA ALA A 33 8.04 20.12 -14.33
C ALA A 33 7.48 19.62 -12.99
N LEU A 34 7.06 20.54 -12.11
CA LEU A 34 6.53 20.19 -10.79
C LEU A 34 5.11 19.62 -10.90
N ALA A 35 4.31 20.14 -11.84
CA ALA A 35 3.00 19.58 -12.13
C ALA A 35 3.06 18.18 -12.74
N GLN A 36 4.02 17.93 -13.64
CA GLN A 36 4.27 16.58 -14.17
C GLN A 36 4.64 15.59 -13.05
N ILE A 37 5.58 15.97 -12.18
CA ILE A 37 5.98 15.13 -11.04
C ILE A 37 4.80 14.93 -10.08
N GLY A 38 4.08 15.98 -9.72
CA GLY A 38 2.93 15.91 -8.81
C GLY A 38 1.85 14.97 -9.30
N LEU A 39 1.54 15.00 -10.60
CA LEU A 39 0.56 14.11 -11.22
C LEU A 39 1.04 12.65 -11.25
N ILE A 40 2.28 12.41 -11.64
CA ILE A 40 2.88 11.05 -11.64
C ILE A 40 2.89 10.47 -10.23
N VAL A 41 3.30 11.25 -9.23
CA VAL A 41 3.36 10.81 -7.83
C VAL A 41 1.95 10.55 -7.29
N CYS A 42 0.98 11.43 -7.54
CA CYS A 42 -0.40 11.24 -7.10
C CYS A 42 -0.99 9.91 -7.63
N ILE A 43 -0.83 9.65 -8.93
CA ILE A 43 -1.28 8.40 -9.55
C ILE A 43 -0.50 7.21 -9.00
N GLY A 44 0.82 7.32 -8.88
CA GLY A 44 1.68 6.23 -8.39
C GLY A 44 1.33 5.80 -6.96
N VAL A 45 1.02 6.77 -6.09
CA VAL A 45 0.60 6.51 -4.70
C VAL A 45 -0.75 5.82 -4.65
N LEU A 46 -1.74 6.32 -5.40
CA LEU A 46 -3.06 5.67 -5.46
C LEU A 46 -2.93 4.23 -5.97
N LEU A 47 -2.09 4.02 -6.97
CA LEU A 47 -1.87 2.71 -7.55
C LEU A 47 -1.11 1.77 -6.59
N ASP A 48 -0.11 2.24 -5.86
CA ASP A 48 0.59 1.43 -4.85
C ASP A 48 -0.34 1.05 -3.68
N THR A 49 -1.05 2.04 -3.14
CA THR A 49 -1.92 1.85 -1.97
C THR A 49 -3.11 0.95 -2.25
N LEU A 50 -3.70 1.05 -3.45
CA LEU A 50 -4.86 0.25 -3.84
C LEU A 50 -4.47 -1.03 -4.56
N LEU A 51 -3.66 -0.95 -5.62
CA LEU A 51 -3.42 -2.10 -6.51
C LEU A 51 -2.30 -3.01 -5.97
N VAL A 52 -1.16 -2.42 -5.62
CA VAL A 52 0.00 -3.19 -5.19
C VAL A 52 -0.27 -3.84 -3.82
N ARG A 53 -0.72 -3.04 -2.85
CA ARG A 53 -0.88 -3.51 -1.47
C ARG A 53 -2.07 -4.44 -1.25
N THR A 54 -3.20 -4.24 -1.95
CA THR A 54 -4.42 -5.04 -1.71
C THR A 54 -4.57 -6.23 -2.64
N VAL A 55 -3.93 -6.21 -3.82
CA VAL A 55 -4.03 -7.29 -4.81
C VAL A 55 -2.68 -7.94 -5.04
N LEU A 56 -1.67 -7.18 -5.49
CA LEU A 56 -0.41 -7.74 -5.96
C LEU A 56 0.35 -8.47 -4.85
N VAL A 57 0.51 -7.83 -3.69
CA VAL A 57 1.19 -8.42 -2.52
C VAL A 57 0.49 -9.70 -2.01
N PRO A 58 -0.82 -9.70 -1.72
CA PRO A 58 -1.49 -10.93 -1.30
C PRO A 58 -1.54 -12.01 -2.39
N ALA A 59 -1.65 -11.64 -3.67
CA ALA A 59 -1.57 -12.61 -4.78
C ALA A 59 -0.19 -13.27 -4.86
N LEU A 60 0.89 -12.48 -4.75
CA LEU A 60 2.25 -13.00 -4.70
C LEU A 60 2.48 -13.87 -3.47
N ALA A 61 1.99 -13.46 -2.30
CA ALA A 61 2.05 -14.26 -1.09
C ALA A 61 1.28 -15.58 -1.23
N PHE A 62 0.18 -15.60 -2.01
CA PHE A 62 -0.57 -16.83 -2.29
C PHE A 62 0.17 -17.76 -3.26
N ILE A 63 0.83 -17.21 -4.29
CA ILE A 63 1.57 -17.97 -5.30
C ILE A 63 2.88 -18.53 -4.73
N VAL A 64 3.63 -17.72 -3.98
CA VAL A 64 4.95 -18.09 -3.41
C VAL A 64 4.79 -18.89 -2.10
N GLY A 65 3.62 -18.82 -1.46
CA GLY A 65 3.29 -19.60 -0.26
C GLY A 65 4.17 -19.28 0.94
N GLU A 66 4.48 -20.29 1.75
CA GLU A 66 5.26 -20.17 3.01
C GLU A 66 6.67 -19.57 2.82
N ARG A 67 7.21 -19.59 1.60
CA ARG A 67 8.52 -19.01 1.30
C ARG A 67 8.50 -17.48 1.23
N PHE A 68 7.33 -16.87 1.06
CA PHE A 68 7.15 -15.42 1.18
C PHE A 68 7.36 -14.93 2.62
N TRP A 69 7.15 -15.81 3.61
CA TRP A 69 7.29 -15.51 5.05
C TRP A 69 8.59 -16.02 5.69
N TRP A 70 9.62 -16.27 4.89
CA TRP A 70 10.89 -16.78 5.41
C TRP A 70 11.77 -15.67 6.02
N PRO A 71 12.28 -15.77 7.28
CA PRO A 71 12.01 -16.74 8.34
C PRO A 71 11.40 -16.09 9.61
N GLY A 72 10.31 -16.66 10.11
CA GLY A 72 9.81 -16.34 11.44
C GLY A 72 8.76 -17.35 11.87
N ARG A 73 9.23 -18.48 12.43
CA ARG A 73 8.39 -19.46 13.11
C ARG A 73 7.50 -18.71 14.10
N VAL A 74 6.21 -18.58 13.80
CA VAL A 74 5.22 -18.31 14.84
C VAL A 74 5.16 -19.61 15.64
N ARG A 75 6.00 -19.70 16.67
CA ARG A 75 5.92 -20.73 17.69
C ARG A 75 4.53 -20.58 18.31
N ALA A 76 3.64 -21.51 18.01
CA ALA A 76 2.45 -21.71 18.79
C ALA A 76 2.90 -22.16 20.18
N ASP A 77 2.98 -21.23 21.12
CA ASP A 77 2.94 -21.60 22.52
C ASP A 77 1.48 -21.91 22.83
N SER A 78 1.12 -23.17 22.61
CA SER A 78 0.12 -23.84 23.41
C SER A 78 0.72 -23.97 24.81
N ALA A 79 0.41 -23.02 25.69
CA ALA A 79 0.59 -23.14 27.12
C ALA A 79 -0.77 -22.87 27.76
N ASP A 80 -1.43 -24.01 28.05
CA ASP A 80 -2.43 -24.29 29.09
C ASP A 80 -3.75 -23.50 29.15
#